data_AF-A0A9W9N4J6-F1
#
_entry.id   AF-A0A9W9N4J6-F1
#
_cell.length_a   1.000
_cell.length_b   1.000
_cell.length_c   1.000
_cell.angle_alpha   90.00
_cell.angle_beta   90.00
_cell.angle_gamma   90.00
#
_symmetry.space_group_name_H-M   'P 1'
#
loop_
_entity.id
_entity.type
_entity.pdbx_description
1 polymer ?
#
loop_
_entity_poly.entity_id
_entity_poly.type
_entity_poly.pdbx_seq_one_letter_code
_entity_poly.pdbx_strand_id
1 'polypeptide(L)'
;MVNSITLNGANVAAFSQGSAGIWDVHIRIGGAAGTGLQSDTCPKTSAKQTTPKTESIAASLLLHIIEKASAYIENSWMRTADHELDLSDHSQINVYAGHGVLVEWQGPIWLWGTISEHHQLYNYQVSNAANGFMGWIQTETPYQQSSPTALVPCMPQDSWNNPDFSTCTEASCKKSWGLHVMNTSDLFMHGAGLQSCLNTEDCQEKKVEIACSDVHIYDCCRDYY
;
A
#
# COMPACT_ATOMS: atom_id res chain seq x y z
N MET A 1 3.39 -13.52 -11.13
CA MET A 1 2.92 -12.18 -10.76
C MET A 1 1.41 -12.14 -10.88
N VAL A 2 0.74 -11.72 -9.81
CA VAL A 2 -0.69 -11.43 -9.76
C VAL A 2 -0.94 -10.05 -10.40
N ASN A 3 -1.90 -9.98 -11.31
CA ASN A 3 -2.42 -8.72 -11.86
C ASN A 3 -3.49 -8.18 -10.88
N SER A 4 -3.54 -6.87 -10.67
CA SER A 4 -4.37 -6.21 -9.66
C SER A 4 -5.85 -6.57 -9.70
N ILE A 5 -6.54 -6.44 -8.56
CA ILE A 5 -8.00 -6.32 -8.55
C ILE A 5 -8.35 -4.89 -8.98
N THR A 6 -8.98 -4.76 -10.15
CA THR A 6 -9.35 -3.44 -10.71
C THR A 6 -10.87 -3.23 -10.68
N LEU A 7 -11.29 -2.22 -9.93
CA LEU A 7 -12.66 -1.72 -9.88
C LEU A 7 -12.82 -0.57 -10.88
N ASN A 8 -13.75 -0.71 -11.82
CA ASN A 8 -14.06 0.31 -12.82
C ASN A 8 -15.57 0.35 -13.10
N GLY A 9 -16.08 1.46 -13.63
CA GLY A 9 -17.52 1.62 -13.87
C GLY A 9 -18.11 0.79 -15.02
N ALA A 10 -17.27 0.13 -15.83
CA ALA A 10 -17.73 -0.87 -16.79
C ALA A 10 -18.00 -2.22 -16.09
N ASN A 11 -17.32 -2.49 -14.97
CA ASN A 11 -17.46 -3.71 -14.18
C ASN A 11 -18.47 -3.53 -13.03
N VAL A 12 -18.39 -2.42 -12.30
CA VAL A 12 -19.20 -2.14 -11.11
C VAL A 12 -19.40 -0.63 -10.97
N ALA A 13 -20.64 -0.17 -11.18
CA ALA A 13 -21.07 1.20 -10.89
C ALA A 13 -22.24 1.16 -9.89
N ALA A 14 -22.19 2.01 -8.87
CA ALA A 14 -23.30 2.14 -7.92
C ALA A 14 -24.54 2.74 -8.60
N PHE A 15 -25.71 2.21 -8.27
CA PHE A 15 -27.01 2.81 -8.61
C PHE A 15 -27.57 3.68 -7.47
N SER A 16 -27.07 3.50 -6.25
CA SER A 16 -27.30 4.34 -5.06
C SER A 16 -26.06 4.36 -4.15
N GLN A 17 -25.95 5.32 -3.22
CA GLN A 17 -24.84 5.35 -2.26
C GLN A 17 -24.67 3.99 -1.56
N GLY A 18 -23.44 3.49 -1.52
CA GLY A 18 -23.10 2.19 -0.91
C GLY A 18 -23.57 0.95 -1.67
N SER A 19 -24.23 1.07 -2.84
CA SER A 19 -24.72 -0.11 -3.59
C SER A 19 -23.63 -0.90 -4.33
N ALA A 20 -22.43 -0.33 -4.43
CA ALA A 20 -21.24 -0.98 -4.95
C ALA A 20 -20.13 -0.86 -3.90
N GLY A 21 -19.66 -2.00 -3.41
CA GLY A 21 -18.68 -2.01 -2.36
C GLY A 21 -18.13 -3.39 -2.02
N ILE A 22 -17.23 -3.37 -1.04
CA ILE A 22 -16.45 -4.49 -0.54
C ILE A 22 -16.48 -4.42 0.98
N TRP A 23 -16.89 -5.51 1.64
CA TRP A 23 -16.96 -5.63 3.11
C TRP A 23 -16.34 -6.95 3.51
N ASP A 24 -15.44 -6.95 4.50
CA ASP A 24 -14.73 -8.15 4.99
C ASP A 24 -14.01 -8.93 3.87
N VAL A 25 -13.47 -8.22 2.88
CA VAL A 25 -12.65 -8.82 1.83
C VAL A 25 -11.22 -8.33 1.99
N HIS A 26 -10.30 -9.29 2.09
CA HIS A 26 -8.89 -9.01 2.29
C HIS A 26 -8.10 -9.51 1.07
N ILE A 27 -7.14 -8.72 0.62
CA ILE A 27 -6.17 -9.10 -0.41
C ILE A 27 -4.89 -9.47 0.33
N ARG A 28 -4.62 -10.76 0.48
CA ARG A 28 -3.44 -11.26 1.21
C ARG A 28 -2.45 -11.91 0.25
N ILE A 29 -1.26 -11.33 0.16
CA ILE A 29 -0.19 -11.78 -0.74
C ILE A 29 0.91 -12.47 0.05
N GLY A 30 1.02 -13.80 -0.11
CA GLY A 30 2.05 -14.64 0.49
C GLY A 30 1.85 -14.95 1.98
N GLY A 31 2.87 -15.60 2.57
CA GLY A 31 2.95 -15.94 3.99
C GLY A 31 1.97 -17.00 4.47
N ALA A 32 1.31 -17.72 3.55
CA ALA A 32 0.35 -18.76 3.90
C ALA A 32 0.51 -20.00 3.00
N ALA A 33 0.04 -21.14 3.49
CA ALA A 33 0.02 -22.41 2.80
C ALA A 33 -0.67 -22.27 1.43
N GLY A 34 -0.03 -22.84 0.40
CA GLY A 34 -0.54 -22.82 -0.98
C GLY A 34 -0.21 -21.55 -1.77
N THR A 35 0.37 -20.51 -1.15
CA THR A 35 0.82 -19.32 -1.88
C THR A 35 2.15 -19.54 -2.61
N GLY A 36 2.96 -20.52 -2.16
CA GLY A 36 4.35 -20.72 -2.60
C GLY A 36 5.31 -19.61 -2.15
N LEU A 37 4.84 -18.66 -1.35
CA LEU A 37 5.55 -17.47 -0.88
C LEU A 37 5.70 -17.52 0.64
N GLN A 38 6.25 -18.62 1.13
CA GLN A 38 6.38 -18.96 2.56
C GLN A 38 7.83 -18.85 3.03
N SER A 39 8.12 -19.08 4.31
CA SER A 39 9.47 -18.93 4.89
C SER A 39 10.53 -19.86 4.28
N ASP A 40 10.14 -20.99 3.70
CA ASP A 40 11.01 -21.91 2.97
C ASP A 40 11.41 -21.40 1.56
N THR A 41 10.56 -20.60 0.92
CA THR A 41 10.85 -19.99 -0.40
C THR A 41 11.45 -18.58 -0.25
N CYS A 42 10.84 -17.77 0.60
CA CYS A 42 11.04 -16.32 0.71
C CYS A 42 11.62 -15.89 2.07
N PRO A 43 12.64 -16.57 2.65
CA PRO A 43 13.13 -16.22 3.99
C PRO A 43 13.72 -14.81 4.02
N LYS A 44 13.55 -14.11 5.15
CA LYS A 44 14.25 -12.85 5.40
C LYS A 44 15.76 -13.05 5.36
N THR A 45 16.46 -12.11 4.71
CA THR A 45 17.94 -12.06 4.66
C THR A 45 18.45 -10.92 5.53
N SER A 46 18.89 -11.21 6.76
CA SER A 46 19.26 -10.19 7.76
C SER A 46 20.75 -9.81 7.81
N ALA A 47 21.63 -10.53 7.11
CA ALA A 47 23.09 -10.39 7.27
C ALA A 47 23.83 -9.73 6.09
N LYS A 48 23.15 -9.47 4.96
CA LYS A 48 23.75 -8.89 3.74
C LYS A 48 22.73 -8.03 3.01
N GLN A 49 23.20 -7.18 2.09
CA GLN A 49 22.32 -6.52 1.13
C GLN A 49 21.42 -7.57 0.45
N THR A 50 20.11 -7.44 0.62
CA THR A 50 19.15 -8.37 0.03
C THR A 50 19.05 -8.16 -1.47
N THR A 51 19.22 -9.23 -2.24
CA THR A 51 18.77 -9.29 -3.63
C THR A 51 17.44 -10.03 -3.66
N PRO A 52 16.33 -9.41 -4.10
CA PRO A 52 15.05 -10.09 -4.21
C PRO A 52 15.15 -11.35 -5.07
N LYS A 53 14.64 -12.47 -4.55
CA LYS A 53 14.44 -13.68 -5.36
C LYS A 53 13.30 -13.45 -6.33
N THR A 54 13.42 -13.92 -7.57
CA THR A 54 12.36 -13.79 -8.57
C THR A 54 11.07 -14.45 -8.11
N GLU A 55 11.17 -15.57 -7.41
CA GLU A 55 10.05 -16.32 -6.84
C GLU A 55 9.31 -15.54 -5.75
N SER A 56 9.99 -14.60 -5.07
CA SER A 56 9.40 -13.73 -4.04
C SER A 56 8.64 -12.52 -4.62
N ILE A 57 8.70 -12.28 -5.94
CA ILE A 57 8.03 -11.13 -6.58
C ILE A 57 6.60 -11.52 -6.94
N ALA A 58 5.64 -11.01 -6.16
CA ALA A 58 4.30 -11.55 -6.12
C ALA A 58 3.29 -10.75 -6.93
N ALA A 59 3.27 -9.42 -6.80
CA ALA A 59 2.22 -8.58 -7.39
C ALA A 59 2.74 -7.21 -7.85
N SER A 60 2.07 -6.62 -8.84
CA SER A 60 2.34 -5.23 -9.25
C SER A 60 1.54 -4.22 -8.43
N LEU A 61 0.21 -4.41 -8.33
CA LEU A 61 -0.72 -3.60 -7.53
C LEU A 61 -1.76 -4.54 -6.93
N LEU A 62 -2.23 -4.27 -5.70
CA LEU A 62 -3.28 -5.08 -5.08
C LEU A 62 -4.68 -4.59 -5.46
N LEU A 63 -4.97 -3.30 -5.26
CA LEU A 63 -6.28 -2.71 -5.52
C LEU A 63 -6.18 -1.45 -6.38
N HIS A 64 -6.89 -1.43 -7.50
CA HIS A 64 -7.00 -0.27 -8.39
C HIS A 64 -8.44 0.21 -8.49
N ILE A 65 -8.70 1.45 -8.09
CA ILE A 65 -10.02 2.09 -8.18
C ILE A 65 -9.93 3.16 -9.28
N ILE A 66 -10.56 2.91 -10.43
CA ILE A 66 -10.50 3.78 -11.61
C ILE A 66 -11.88 4.29 -12.03
N GLU A 67 -11.88 5.09 -13.10
CA GLU A 67 -13.04 5.75 -13.70
C GLU A 67 -14.39 5.04 -13.51
N LYS A 68 -15.34 5.79 -12.98
CA LYS A 68 -16.76 5.44 -12.79
C LYS A 68 -17.01 4.28 -11.85
N ALA A 69 -15.99 3.80 -11.14
CA ALA A 69 -16.21 2.92 -10.00
C ALA A 69 -16.96 3.69 -8.90
N SER A 70 -17.89 3.04 -8.22
CA SER A 70 -18.29 3.50 -6.88
C SER A 70 -17.76 2.47 -5.91
N ALA A 71 -16.91 2.92 -4.98
CA ALA A 71 -16.20 2.04 -4.08
C ALA A 71 -16.49 2.48 -2.65
N TYR A 72 -17.43 1.79 -2.01
CA TYR A 72 -17.52 1.72 -0.56
C TYR A 72 -16.73 0.51 -0.10
N ILE A 73 -15.62 0.71 0.60
CA ILE A 73 -14.73 -0.36 1.05
C ILE A 73 -14.64 -0.26 2.56
N GLU A 74 -15.05 -1.33 3.24
CA GLU A 74 -15.06 -1.41 4.70
C GLU A 74 -14.38 -2.68 5.20
N ASN A 75 -13.65 -2.54 6.32
CA ASN A 75 -12.94 -3.62 6.99
C ASN A 75 -12.12 -4.50 6.02
N SER A 76 -11.31 -3.86 5.19
CA SER A 76 -10.56 -4.53 4.13
C SER A 76 -9.07 -4.35 4.34
N TRP A 77 -8.31 -5.44 4.16
CA TRP A 77 -6.87 -5.50 4.43
C TRP A 77 -6.12 -5.90 3.16
N MET A 78 -5.33 -4.98 2.64
CA MET A 78 -4.46 -5.17 1.49
C MET A 78 -3.05 -5.39 2.03
N ARG A 79 -2.64 -6.65 2.14
CA ARG A 79 -1.42 -7.03 2.86
C ARG A 79 -0.47 -7.79 1.97
N THR A 80 0.77 -7.31 1.90
CA THR A 80 1.91 -8.13 1.50
C THR A 80 2.53 -8.74 2.74
N ALA A 81 2.73 -10.06 2.76
CA ALA A 81 3.13 -10.75 3.98
C ALA A 81 4.57 -10.38 4.42
N ASP A 82 4.68 -9.96 5.68
CA ASP A 82 5.93 -9.70 6.38
C ASP A 82 6.44 -10.92 7.18
N HIS A 83 5.55 -11.88 7.47
CA HIS A 83 5.87 -13.12 8.17
C HIS A 83 5.01 -14.32 7.71
N GLU A 84 5.51 -15.50 8.04
CA GLU A 84 4.88 -16.80 7.83
C GLU A 84 3.74 -17.08 8.83
N LEU A 85 2.58 -17.48 8.31
CA LEU A 85 1.38 -17.74 9.12
C LEU A 85 1.20 -19.23 9.47
N ASP A 86 1.61 -20.14 8.59
CA ASP A 86 1.18 -21.54 8.65
C ASP A 86 2.31 -22.53 8.98
N LEU A 87 3.56 -22.25 8.59
CA LEU A 87 4.71 -23.06 9.01
C LEU A 87 5.12 -22.74 10.44
N SER A 88 5.72 -23.73 11.12
CA SER A 88 6.01 -23.67 12.55
C SER A 88 7.03 -22.62 12.99
N ASP A 89 7.81 -22.07 12.06
CA ASP A 89 8.85 -21.10 12.39
C ASP A 89 8.30 -19.69 12.59
N HIS A 90 7.14 -19.38 11.98
CA HIS A 90 6.52 -18.05 11.95
C HIS A 90 7.52 -16.93 11.62
N SER A 91 8.55 -17.26 10.84
CA SER A 91 9.68 -16.36 10.57
C SER A 91 9.22 -15.19 9.72
N GLN A 92 9.93 -14.07 9.83
CA GLN A 92 9.81 -12.99 8.87
C GLN A 92 10.23 -13.45 7.46
N ILE A 93 9.53 -12.95 6.45
CA ILE A 93 9.72 -13.28 5.05
C ILE A 93 9.88 -12.03 4.19
N ASN A 94 10.52 -12.19 3.04
CA ASN A 94 10.71 -11.14 2.05
C ASN A 94 9.83 -11.44 0.82
N VAL A 95 8.62 -10.90 0.82
CA VAL A 95 7.67 -10.93 -0.32
C VAL A 95 7.54 -9.53 -0.89
N TYR A 96 7.48 -9.41 -2.21
CA TYR A 96 7.47 -8.12 -2.89
C TYR A 96 6.19 -7.91 -3.70
N ALA A 97 5.45 -6.87 -3.32
CA ALA A 97 4.41 -6.26 -4.15
C ALA A 97 4.77 -4.80 -4.43
N GLY A 98 4.54 -4.32 -5.65
CA GLY A 98 4.90 -2.94 -6.03
C GLY A 98 4.08 -1.88 -5.30
N HIS A 99 2.77 -2.03 -5.34
CA HIS A 99 1.80 -1.01 -4.92
C HIS A 99 0.66 -1.63 -4.11
N GLY A 100 0.14 -0.90 -3.13
CA GLY A 100 -1.02 -1.34 -2.34
C GLY A 100 -2.34 -0.96 -2.99
N VAL A 101 -2.79 0.28 -2.74
CA VAL A 101 -4.07 0.82 -3.20
C VAL A 101 -3.82 2.04 -4.06
N LEU A 102 -4.34 2.02 -5.30
CA LEU A 102 -4.32 3.17 -6.21
C LEU A 102 -5.74 3.65 -6.48
N VAL A 103 -5.97 4.94 -6.26
CA VAL A 103 -7.24 5.62 -6.50
C VAL A 103 -7.08 6.71 -7.55
N GLU A 104 -7.80 6.58 -8.66
CA GLU A 104 -7.77 7.50 -9.81
C GLU A 104 -9.20 7.83 -10.29
N TRP A 105 -10.08 8.15 -9.34
CA TRP A 105 -11.49 8.38 -9.63
C TRP A 105 -12.01 9.71 -9.07
N GLN A 106 -12.87 10.35 -9.85
CA GLN A 106 -13.41 11.69 -9.64
C GLN A 106 -14.74 11.72 -8.87
N GLY A 107 -15.29 10.56 -8.51
CA GLY A 107 -16.54 10.44 -7.78
C GLY A 107 -16.34 9.90 -6.36
N PRO A 108 -17.42 9.73 -5.60
CA PRO A 108 -17.32 9.41 -4.18
C PRO A 108 -16.66 8.05 -3.94
N ILE A 109 -15.65 8.05 -3.08
CA ILE A 109 -14.98 6.85 -2.58
C ILE A 109 -14.99 6.90 -1.06
N TRP A 110 -15.30 5.76 -0.44
CA TRP A 110 -15.34 5.62 1.00
C TRP A 110 -14.44 4.47 1.40
N LEU A 111 -13.33 4.77 2.06
CA LEU A 111 -12.43 3.78 2.65
C LEU A 111 -12.60 3.82 4.16
N TRP A 112 -13.38 2.88 4.70
CA TRP A 112 -13.72 2.78 6.12
C TRP A 112 -12.94 1.66 6.81
N GLY A 113 -12.03 2.01 7.72
CA GLY A 113 -11.24 1.02 8.44
C GLY A 113 -10.39 0.15 7.50
N THR A 114 -9.79 0.75 6.47
CA THR A 114 -8.98 0.01 5.50
C THR A 114 -7.51 0.03 5.87
N ILE A 115 -6.83 -1.09 5.63
CA ILE A 115 -5.44 -1.31 6.02
C ILE A 115 -4.65 -1.68 4.76
N SER A 116 -3.51 -1.01 4.50
CA SER A 116 -2.64 -1.32 3.36
C SER A 116 -1.17 -1.36 3.79
N GLU A 117 -0.53 -2.52 3.70
CA GLU A 117 0.77 -2.74 4.35
C GLU A 117 1.79 -3.47 3.46
N HIS A 118 3.05 -3.06 3.65
CA HIS A 118 4.26 -3.70 3.14
C HIS A 118 4.39 -3.75 1.61
N HIS A 119 3.95 -2.69 0.93
CA HIS A 119 4.13 -2.50 -0.50
C HIS A 119 5.42 -1.71 -0.80
N GLN A 120 6.13 -1.99 -1.89
CA GLN A 120 7.46 -1.43 -2.12
C GLN A 120 7.47 0.08 -2.35
N LEU A 121 6.55 0.60 -3.16
CA LEU A 121 6.55 2.00 -3.56
C LEU A 121 5.61 2.85 -2.71
N TYR A 122 4.38 2.38 -2.49
CA TYR A 122 3.40 3.02 -1.62
C TYR A 122 2.34 2.04 -1.12
N ASN A 123 1.78 2.34 0.05
CA ASN A 123 0.63 1.66 0.61
C ASN A 123 -0.69 2.24 0.10
N TYR A 124 -0.86 3.56 0.13
CA TYR A 124 -1.96 4.26 -0.54
C TYR A 124 -1.43 5.33 -1.50
N GLN A 125 -1.99 5.36 -2.70
CA GLN A 125 -1.85 6.45 -3.64
C GLN A 125 -3.22 6.94 -4.12
N VAL A 126 -3.42 8.26 -4.06
CA VAL A 126 -4.60 8.93 -4.59
C VAL A 126 -4.12 9.95 -5.61
N SER A 127 -4.39 9.71 -6.89
CA SER A 127 -3.81 10.48 -8.00
C SER A 127 -4.89 10.90 -8.98
N ASN A 128 -4.94 12.19 -9.34
CA ASN A 128 -5.93 12.72 -10.27
C ASN A 128 -7.37 12.31 -9.90
N ALA A 129 -7.71 12.41 -8.60
CA ALA A 129 -8.96 11.94 -8.03
C ALA A 129 -9.76 13.11 -7.41
N ALA A 130 -11.01 12.87 -7.04
CA ALA A 130 -11.81 13.84 -6.28
C ALA A 130 -12.88 13.17 -5.42
N ASN A 131 -13.37 13.88 -4.40
CA ASN A 131 -14.49 13.47 -3.56
C ASN A 131 -14.23 12.19 -2.73
N GLY A 132 -13.07 12.11 -2.08
CA GLY A 132 -12.66 10.92 -1.31
C GLY A 132 -12.90 11.07 0.18
N PHE A 133 -13.27 9.97 0.84
CA PHE A 133 -13.23 9.82 2.29
C PHE A 133 -12.36 8.61 2.66
N MET A 134 -11.47 8.79 3.63
CA MET A 134 -10.62 7.76 4.20
C MET A 134 -10.65 7.85 5.73
N GLY A 135 -11.11 6.83 6.44
CA GLY A 135 -11.11 6.85 7.90
C GLY A 135 -11.60 5.56 8.57
N TRP A 136 -10.95 5.01 9.59
CA TRP A 136 -9.51 5.16 9.86
C TRP A 136 -8.71 4.41 8.78
N ILE A 137 -7.53 4.90 8.41
CA ILE A 137 -6.59 4.12 7.59
C ILE A 137 -5.34 3.76 8.37
N GLN A 138 -4.76 2.60 8.06
CA GLN A 138 -3.47 2.19 8.61
C GLN A 138 -2.52 1.73 7.50
N THR A 139 -1.23 2.00 7.70
CA THR A 139 -0.15 1.49 6.85
C THR A 139 1.10 1.10 7.61
N GLU A 140 1.86 0.13 7.07
CA GLU A 140 3.22 -0.20 7.49
C GLU A 140 4.20 -0.25 6.31
N THR A 141 5.40 0.30 6.51
CA THR A 141 6.52 0.16 5.57
C THR A 141 7.03 -1.30 5.57
N PRO A 142 7.39 -1.90 4.41
CA PRO A 142 7.92 -3.26 4.38
C PRO A 142 9.21 -3.40 5.20
N TYR A 143 9.27 -4.41 6.08
CA TYR A 143 10.39 -4.58 7.03
C TYR A 143 11.74 -4.88 6.36
N GLN A 144 11.73 -5.40 5.14
CA GLN A 144 12.95 -5.57 4.35
C GLN A 144 13.57 -4.24 3.93
N GLN A 145 12.83 -3.12 3.88
CA GLN A 145 13.40 -1.83 3.50
C GLN A 145 14.31 -1.27 4.62
N SER A 146 15.51 -0.76 4.31
CA SER A 146 16.02 -0.36 2.99
C SER A 146 16.96 -1.36 2.31
N SER A 147 16.85 -2.65 2.63
CA SER A 147 17.61 -3.74 1.99
C SER A 147 16.68 -4.76 1.31
N PRO A 148 16.27 -4.52 0.04
CA PRO A 148 16.61 -3.35 -0.77
C PRO A 148 15.72 -2.12 -0.47
N THR A 149 16.05 -0.96 -1.06
CA THR A 149 15.22 0.24 -1.01
C THR A 149 13.90 0.03 -1.77
N ALA A 150 12.98 1.02 -1.69
CA ALA A 150 11.71 1.02 -2.42
C ALA A 150 11.84 0.80 -3.94
N LEU A 151 13.00 1.15 -4.52
CA LEU A 151 13.25 1.10 -5.96
C LEU A 151 13.50 -0.32 -6.51
N VAL A 152 13.61 -1.33 -5.65
CA VAL A 152 13.93 -2.70 -6.07
C VAL A 152 13.03 -3.68 -5.31
N PRO A 153 12.43 -4.68 -5.97
CA PRO A 153 12.53 -5.01 -7.39
C PRO A 153 11.57 -4.20 -8.28
N CYS A 154 10.73 -3.35 -7.68
CA CYS A 154 9.71 -2.58 -8.39
C CYS A 154 10.23 -1.18 -8.69
N MET A 155 10.48 -0.88 -9.96
CA MET A 155 10.88 0.45 -10.40
C MET A 155 9.65 1.37 -10.50
N PRO A 156 9.76 2.65 -10.08
CA PRO A 156 8.74 3.66 -10.35
C PRO A 156 8.41 3.76 -11.85
N GLN A 157 7.14 3.99 -12.16
CA GLN A 157 6.62 4.13 -13.52
C GLN A 157 5.79 5.41 -13.62
N ASP A 158 6.18 6.32 -14.51
CA ASP A 158 5.48 7.59 -14.70
C ASP A 158 4.02 7.41 -15.14
N SER A 159 3.73 6.36 -15.91
CA SER A 159 2.37 6.04 -16.37
C SER A 159 1.39 5.70 -15.25
N TRP A 160 1.88 5.44 -14.03
CA TRP A 160 1.09 5.16 -12.83
C TRP A 160 1.21 6.28 -11.79
N ASN A 161 1.80 7.42 -12.17
CA ASN A 161 2.10 8.54 -11.27
C ASN A 161 2.86 8.10 -10.01
N ASN A 162 3.76 7.13 -10.15
CA ASN A 162 4.50 6.60 -9.03
C ASN A 162 5.41 7.66 -8.39
N PRO A 163 5.68 7.54 -7.08
CA PRO A 163 6.69 8.36 -6.42
C PRO A 163 8.06 8.10 -7.07
N ASP A 164 8.73 9.18 -7.51
CA ASP A 164 9.96 9.08 -8.32
C ASP A 164 11.23 8.92 -7.47
N PHE A 165 11.15 9.25 -6.16
CA PHE A 165 12.27 9.31 -5.22
C PHE A 165 13.48 10.12 -5.69
N SER A 166 13.30 11.02 -6.68
CA SER A 166 14.40 11.71 -7.36
C SER A 166 15.14 12.69 -6.44
N THR A 167 14.45 13.20 -5.42
CA THR A 167 15.01 14.10 -4.40
C THR A 167 15.69 13.36 -3.24
N CYS A 168 15.65 12.03 -3.21
CA CYS A 168 16.20 11.23 -2.12
C CYS A 168 17.69 10.92 -2.31
N THR A 169 18.52 11.37 -1.36
CA THR A 169 19.95 11.03 -1.32
C THR A 169 20.20 9.72 -0.56
N GLU A 170 19.55 9.54 0.58
CA GLU A 170 19.77 8.41 1.50
C GLU A 170 18.77 7.25 1.32
N ALA A 171 19.16 6.07 1.83
CA ALA A 171 18.31 4.88 1.80
C ALA A 171 17.08 4.99 2.72
N SER A 172 17.16 5.81 3.78
CA SER A 172 16.06 6.18 4.69
C SER A 172 14.99 7.05 4.02
N CYS A 173 15.34 7.77 2.96
CA CYS A 173 14.40 8.52 2.12
C CYS A 173 13.73 7.62 1.08
N LYS A 174 14.45 6.63 0.53
CA LYS A 174 13.96 5.69 -0.50
C LYS A 174 13.14 4.56 0.11
N LYS A 175 12.09 4.91 0.85
CA LYS A 175 11.17 3.99 1.52
C LYS A 175 9.73 4.18 1.06
N SER A 176 8.93 3.12 1.18
CA SER A 176 7.52 3.12 0.77
C SER A 176 6.74 4.24 1.41
N TRP A 177 5.92 4.93 0.63
CA TRP A 177 5.02 5.94 1.16
C TRP A 177 3.83 5.29 1.88
N GLY A 178 3.49 5.79 3.07
CA GLY A 178 2.21 5.46 3.70
C GLY A 178 1.06 6.01 2.86
N LEU A 179 1.14 7.31 2.55
CA LEU A 179 0.15 8.02 1.75
C LEU A 179 0.83 8.95 0.73
N HIS A 180 0.52 8.78 -0.54
CA HIS A 180 0.98 9.64 -1.64
C HIS A 180 -0.23 10.23 -2.37
N VAL A 181 -0.42 11.56 -2.31
CA VAL A 181 -1.58 12.25 -2.90
C VAL A 181 -1.11 13.28 -3.92
N MET A 182 -1.63 13.16 -5.15
CA MET A 182 -1.24 14.01 -6.28
C MET A 182 -2.48 14.51 -7.03
N ASN A 183 -2.51 15.79 -7.38
CA ASN A 183 -3.54 16.39 -8.24
C ASN A 183 -4.99 16.02 -7.84
N THR A 184 -5.30 16.01 -6.54
CA THR A 184 -6.57 15.51 -6.01
C THR A 184 -7.32 16.61 -5.27
N SER A 185 -8.65 16.66 -5.36
CA SER A 185 -9.47 17.63 -4.62
C SER A 185 -10.50 16.98 -3.71
N ASP A 186 -10.95 17.69 -2.66
CA ASP A 186 -12.01 17.24 -1.75
C ASP A 186 -11.72 15.84 -1.15
N LEU A 187 -10.48 15.61 -0.70
CA LEU A 187 -10.10 14.37 0.01
C LEU A 187 -10.13 14.59 1.53
N PHE A 188 -10.99 13.87 2.22
CA PHE A 188 -11.14 13.92 3.68
C PHE A 188 -10.51 12.68 4.32
N MET A 189 -9.50 12.88 5.15
CA MET A 189 -8.86 11.82 5.92
C MET A 189 -9.16 12.00 7.41
N HIS A 190 -9.98 11.10 7.96
CA HIS A 190 -10.36 11.08 9.37
C HIS A 190 -9.63 9.95 10.09
N GLY A 191 -8.48 10.34 10.62
CA GLY A 191 -7.53 9.50 11.31
C GLY A 191 -6.68 8.65 10.36
N ALA A 192 -5.38 8.61 10.65
CA ALA A 192 -4.45 7.70 9.98
C ALA A 192 -3.38 7.18 10.93
N GLY A 193 -2.93 5.93 10.72
CA GLY A 193 -1.78 5.35 11.41
C GLY A 193 -0.73 4.86 10.44
N LEU A 194 0.40 5.57 10.38
CA LEU A 194 1.38 5.40 9.30
C LEU A 194 2.74 4.94 9.83
N GLN A 195 2.85 3.68 10.22
CA GLN A 195 4.00 3.13 10.91
C GLN A 195 5.17 2.78 9.97
N SER A 196 6.41 3.00 10.43
CA SER A 196 7.63 2.75 9.62
C SER A 196 8.70 1.90 10.32
N CYS A 197 8.72 1.86 11.66
CA CYS A 197 9.60 1.01 12.47
C CYS A 197 9.12 0.92 13.93
N LEU A 198 9.68 -0.04 14.68
CA LEU A 198 9.39 -0.24 16.11
C LEU A 198 10.38 0.45 17.05
N ASN A 199 11.55 0.91 16.55
CA ASN A 199 12.62 1.54 17.34
C ASN A 199 12.97 2.94 16.81
N THR A 200 13.56 3.79 17.67
CA THR A 200 14.16 5.13 17.44
C THR A 200 13.36 6.18 16.65
N GLU A 201 12.29 5.80 15.96
CA GLU A 201 11.39 6.64 15.16
C GLU A 201 12.09 7.46 14.06
N ASP A 202 13.28 7.03 13.64
CA ASP A 202 14.14 7.68 12.65
C ASP A 202 14.41 6.82 11.41
N CYS A 203 13.74 5.67 11.30
CA CYS A 203 13.96 4.70 10.23
C CYS A 203 13.50 5.16 8.83
N GLN A 204 12.73 6.25 8.73
CA GLN A 204 12.17 6.75 7.48
C GLN A 204 12.02 8.27 7.53
N GLU A 205 12.46 8.96 6.47
CA GLU A 205 12.45 10.43 6.44
C GLU A 205 11.07 11.02 6.11
N LYS A 206 10.29 10.34 5.27
CA LYS A 206 9.01 10.85 4.75
C LYS A 206 8.00 9.71 4.67
N LYS A 207 6.78 9.94 5.18
CA LYS A 207 5.67 8.94 5.16
C LYS A 207 4.44 9.39 4.37
N VAL A 208 4.25 10.71 4.28
CA VAL A 208 3.13 11.33 3.57
C VAL A 208 3.66 12.36 2.60
N GLU A 209 3.20 12.30 1.36
CA GLU A 209 3.42 13.33 0.35
C GLU A 209 2.07 13.78 -0.21
N ILE A 210 1.89 15.10 -0.28
CA ILE A 210 0.70 15.75 -0.84
C ILE A 210 1.21 16.84 -1.77
N ALA A 211 0.97 16.68 -3.07
CA ALA A 211 1.32 17.69 -4.06
C ALA A 211 0.09 18.10 -4.88
N CYS A 212 -0.03 19.41 -5.13
CA CYS A 212 -1.07 19.98 -5.99
C CYS A 212 -2.49 19.51 -5.64
N SER A 213 -2.80 19.33 -4.35
CA SER A 213 -4.04 18.69 -3.89
C SER A 213 -4.71 19.45 -2.75
N ASP A 214 -6.04 19.33 -2.65
CA ASP A 214 -6.86 19.79 -1.54
C ASP A 214 -7.24 18.60 -0.65
N VAL A 215 -6.59 18.51 0.52
CA VAL A 215 -6.71 17.38 1.45
C VAL A 215 -6.96 17.90 2.86
N HIS A 216 -8.04 17.42 3.48
CA HIS A 216 -8.40 17.73 4.86
C HIS A 216 -8.02 16.56 5.77
N ILE A 217 -7.01 16.75 6.62
CA ILE A 217 -6.49 15.71 7.52
C ILE A 217 -6.88 16.01 8.96
N TYR A 218 -7.52 15.03 9.59
CA TYR A 218 -7.87 15.02 11.00
C TYR A 218 -7.20 13.80 11.67
N ASP A 219 -6.65 13.96 12.87
CA ASP A 219 -6.11 12.88 13.72
C ASP A 219 -5.08 11.94 13.07
N CYS A 220 -4.06 12.50 12.41
CA CYS A 220 -2.97 11.72 11.81
C CYS A 220 -1.87 11.37 12.84
N CYS A 221 -1.76 10.09 13.18
CA CYS A 221 -0.74 9.52 14.07
C CYS A 221 0.37 8.84 13.25
N ARG A 222 1.62 9.16 13.55
CA ARG A 222 2.77 8.65 12.78
C ARG A 222 3.28 7.30 13.27
N ASP A 223 3.18 6.97 14.54
CA ASP A 223 3.62 5.68 15.07
C ASP A 223 2.73 5.32 16.28
N TYR A 224 2.35 4.04 16.40
CA TYR A 224 1.52 3.52 17.49
C TYR A 224 2.39 2.63 18.39
N TYR A 225 2.41 2.94 19.69
CA TYR A 225 2.96 2.10 20.75
C TYR A 225 1.87 1.70 21.73
#